data_AF-A0A1G2ZZZ1-F1
#
_entry.id   AF-A0A1G2ZZZ1-F1
#
_cell.length_a   1.000
_cell.length_b   1.000
_cell.length_c   1.000
_cell.angle_alpha   90.00
_cell.angle_beta   90.00
_cell.angle_gamma   90.00
#
_symmetry.space_group_name_H-M   'P 1'
#
loop_
_entity.id
_entity.type
_entity.pdbx_description
1 polymer ?
#
loop_
_entity_poly.entity_id
_entity_poly.type
_entity_poly.pdbx_seq_one_letter_code
_entity_poly.pdbx_strand_id
1 'polypeptide(L)'
;MWTRKTIWGVVAVFVIVGLLLVGQTLSQPGQRGQAGGMQGPQGQGPGGRQFDPEQMRQMMEQRMQEALGATDQEWKVLGPRVMKVQDLSRQTGGGGRGMMMFGRGMRGGPGGPGAPGGDRPGGRGMGTNRELTEVDKIQEALQTTLDNTSATPDQIKQELTKLRAAREKAKQELAKAQQDLRQVLTVRQEATLVLMGMLD
;
A
#
# COMPACT_ATOMS: atom_id res chain seq x y z
N MET A 1 62.36 6.92 -37.16
CA MET A 1 61.47 6.18 -38.09
C MET A 1 60.16 5.89 -37.36
N TRP A 2 59.04 6.06 -38.08
CA TRP A 2 57.62 5.81 -37.74
C TRP A 2 56.97 6.80 -36.72
N THR A 3 56.44 8.00 -37.07
CA THR A 3 55.19 8.42 -37.79
C THR A 3 53.89 8.03 -37.06
N ARG A 4 52.89 8.89 -36.73
CA ARG A 4 52.35 10.20 -37.20
C ARG A 4 51.46 10.81 -36.07
N LYS A 5 51.60 12.09 -35.67
CA LYS A 5 50.83 13.31 -36.06
C LYS A 5 49.35 13.37 -35.60
N THR A 6 49.03 14.08 -34.50
CA THR A 6 48.29 15.39 -34.36
C THR A 6 46.81 15.40 -34.78
N ILE A 7 45.88 15.95 -33.98
CA ILE A 7 45.32 17.33 -34.11
C ILE A 7 44.49 17.73 -32.84
N TRP A 8 44.49 19.04 -32.59
CA TRP A 8 43.93 19.85 -31.49
C TRP A 8 42.47 20.34 -31.67
N GLY A 9 41.85 20.83 -30.59
CA GLY A 9 40.83 21.92 -30.58
C GLY A 9 39.96 21.89 -29.29
N VAL A 10 40.02 22.79 -28.29
CA VAL A 10 39.79 24.27 -28.22
C VAL A 10 38.32 24.60 -28.61
N VAL A 11 37.43 25.34 -27.92
CA VAL A 11 37.36 26.17 -26.69
C VAL A 11 35.88 26.63 -26.51
N ALA A 12 35.54 27.21 -25.35
CA ALA A 12 34.47 28.21 -25.06
C ALA A 12 32.99 27.75 -25.02
N VAL A 13 32.30 27.84 -23.87
CA VAL A 13 31.66 29.03 -23.23
C VAL A 13 30.46 29.55 -24.01
N PHE A 14 29.26 29.47 -23.41
CA PHE A 14 28.25 30.53 -23.48
C PHE A 14 27.36 30.50 -22.22
N VAL A 15 27.61 31.48 -21.36
CA VAL A 15 26.68 31.98 -20.34
C VAL A 15 25.82 33.08 -21.01
N ILE A 16 24.62 33.33 -20.47
CA ILE A 16 23.90 34.63 -20.40
C ILE A 16 22.55 34.72 -21.16
N VAL A 17 21.50 35.03 -20.36
CA VAL A 17 20.24 35.79 -20.64
C VAL A 17 19.16 35.08 -21.46
N GLY A 18 17.85 35.20 -21.21
CA GLY A 18 16.97 35.99 -20.32
C GLY A 18 15.53 35.67 -20.78
N LEU A 19 14.49 35.68 -19.96
CA LEU A 19 13.52 36.78 -19.76
C LEU A 19 12.19 36.06 -19.39
N LEU A 20 11.65 36.28 -18.19
CA LEU A 20 10.42 37.04 -17.95
C LEU A 20 9.29 36.80 -18.97
N LEU A 21 8.21 36.15 -18.55
CA LEU A 21 6.84 36.57 -18.86
C LEU A 21 5.90 36.13 -17.73
N VAL A 22 5.53 37.14 -16.94
CA VAL A 22 4.47 37.12 -15.93
C VAL A 22 3.15 36.78 -16.62
N GLY A 23 2.47 35.75 -16.13
CA GLY A 23 1.12 35.40 -16.53
C GLY A 23 0.14 36.50 -16.12
N GLN A 24 -0.41 37.19 -17.12
CA GLN A 24 -1.59 38.04 -17.00
C GLN A 24 -2.46 37.77 -18.22
N THR A 25 -3.25 36.69 -18.19
CA THR A 25 -4.48 36.65 -18.96
C THR A 25 -5.62 36.21 -18.05
N LEU A 26 -6.39 37.24 -17.67
CA LEU A 26 -7.77 37.15 -17.25
C LEU A 26 -8.55 36.29 -18.24
N SER A 27 -9.29 35.29 -17.75
CA SER A 27 -10.49 34.83 -18.44
C SER A 27 -11.50 34.34 -17.42
N GLN A 28 -12.66 34.98 -17.54
CA GLN A 28 -13.80 35.06 -16.64
C GLN A 28 -14.62 33.76 -16.55
N PRO A 29 -15.51 33.68 -15.54
CA PRO A 29 -16.32 32.50 -15.24
C PRO A 29 -17.56 32.39 -16.13
N GLY A 30 -17.98 31.14 -16.37
CA GLY A 30 -19.39 30.78 -16.59
C GLY A 30 -19.77 30.30 -17.99
N GLN A 31 -20.18 29.03 -18.09
CA GLN A 31 -21.49 28.69 -18.65
C GLN A 31 -21.89 27.24 -18.34
N ARG A 32 -23.11 27.11 -17.82
CA ARG A 32 -23.84 25.87 -17.56
C ARG A 32 -24.33 25.27 -18.89
N GLY A 33 -24.13 23.96 -19.02
CA GLY A 33 -25.09 23.01 -19.58
C GLY A 33 -25.10 22.78 -21.09
N GLN A 34 -24.74 21.57 -21.52
CA GLN A 34 -25.58 20.80 -22.45
C GLN A 34 -25.25 19.31 -22.39
N ALA A 35 -26.24 18.52 -22.03
CA ALA A 35 -26.23 17.07 -22.15
C ALA A 35 -26.28 16.69 -23.63
N GLY A 36 -25.32 15.86 -24.06
CA GLY A 36 -25.33 15.18 -25.35
C GLY A 36 -24.87 13.74 -25.11
N GLY A 37 -25.82 12.81 -25.13
CA GLY A 37 -25.53 11.39 -24.97
C GLY A 37 -24.78 10.84 -26.19
N MET A 38 -23.58 10.32 -25.95
CA MET A 38 -22.90 9.40 -26.87
C MET A 38 -22.71 8.09 -26.12
N GLN A 39 -23.64 7.16 -26.37
CA GLN A 39 -23.53 5.75 -26.00
C GLN A 39 -22.46 5.13 -26.92
N GLY A 40 -21.21 5.13 -26.45
CA GLY A 40 -20.18 4.26 -27.01
C GLY A 40 -20.34 2.83 -26.48
N PRO A 41 -19.97 1.79 -27.25
CA PRO A 41 -20.08 0.40 -26.81
C PRO A 41 -19.32 0.19 -25.49
N GLN A 42 -19.96 -0.49 -24.53
CA GLN A 42 -19.39 -0.89 -23.25
C GLN A 42 -18.05 -1.61 -23.45
N GLY A 43 -16.97 -0.86 -23.31
CA GLY A 43 -15.63 -1.42 -23.15
C GLY A 43 -15.59 -2.22 -21.86
N GLN A 44 -15.61 -3.54 -21.98
CA GLN A 44 -15.14 -4.45 -20.94
C GLN A 44 -13.72 -4.03 -20.57
N GLY A 45 -13.57 -3.41 -19.40
CA GLY A 45 -12.27 -3.07 -18.87
C GLY A 45 -11.42 -4.33 -18.71
N PRO A 46 -10.14 -4.33 -19.13
CA PRO A 46 -9.27 -5.46 -18.93
C PRO A 46 -9.00 -5.64 -17.44
N GLY A 47 -9.42 -6.77 -16.84
CA GLY A 47 -9.07 -6.97 -15.43
C GLY A 47 -9.61 -8.20 -14.71
N GLY A 48 -10.50 -9.00 -15.30
CA GLY A 48 -10.98 -10.25 -14.69
C GLY A 48 -9.98 -11.41 -14.73
N ARG A 49 -8.66 -11.16 -14.70
CA ARG A 49 -7.69 -12.25 -14.55
C ARG A 49 -7.77 -12.72 -13.11
N GLN A 50 -8.11 -13.99 -12.89
CA GLN A 50 -7.96 -14.64 -11.60
C GLN A 50 -6.48 -14.51 -11.20
N PHE A 51 -6.16 -13.56 -10.34
CA PHE A 51 -4.85 -13.46 -9.73
C PHE A 51 -4.69 -14.66 -8.80
N ASP A 52 -3.77 -15.57 -9.14
CA ASP A 52 -3.40 -16.67 -8.25
C ASP A 52 -2.81 -16.10 -6.95
N PRO A 53 -3.43 -16.33 -5.79
CA PRO A 53 -2.91 -15.88 -4.50
C PRO A 53 -1.49 -16.37 -4.22
N GLU A 54 -1.13 -17.57 -4.69
CA GLU A 54 0.19 -18.14 -4.49
C GLU A 54 1.24 -17.40 -5.29
N GLN A 55 0.94 -17.11 -6.55
CA GLN A 55 1.82 -16.33 -7.43
C GLN A 55 2.00 -14.90 -6.90
N MET A 56 0.95 -14.29 -6.35
CA MET A 56 1.07 -12.98 -5.69
C MET A 56 1.98 -13.03 -4.46
N ARG A 57 1.89 -14.09 -3.65
CA ARG A 57 2.79 -14.29 -2.50
C ARG A 57 4.24 -14.40 -2.96
N GLN A 58 4.52 -15.23 -3.97
CA GLN A 58 5.87 -15.38 -4.52
C GLN A 58 6.43 -14.06 -5.07
N MET A 59 5.62 -13.30 -5.81
CA MET A 59 6.05 -11.99 -6.31
C MET A 59 6.34 -10.98 -5.18
N MET A 60 5.54 -10.99 -4.11
CA MET A 60 5.81 -10.15 -2.95
C MET A 60 7.09 -10.57 -2.23
N GLU A 61 7.32 -11.88 -2.10
CA GLU A 61 8.49 -12.45 -1.45
C GLU A 61 9.78 -12.07 -2.19
N GLN A 62 9.81 -12.26 -3.52
CA GLN A 62 10.95 -11.90 -4.36
C GLN A 62 11.27 -10.40 -4.26
N ARG A 63 10.25 -9.54 -4.36
CA ARG A 63 10.43 -8.09 -4.21
C ARG A 63 11.00 -7.71 -2.85
N MET A 64 10.61 -8.42 -1.79
CA MET A 64 11.11 -8.17 -0.45
C MET A 64 12.57 -8.61 -0.31
N GLN A 65 12.91 -9.79 -0.84
CA GLN A 65 14.28 -10.29 -0.88
C GLN A 65 15.21 -9.31 -1.61
N GLU A 66 14.81 -8.86 -2.80
CA GLU A 66 15.54 -7.88 -3.60
C GLU A 66 15.70 -6.54 -2.88
N ALA A 67 14.63 -6.03 -2.26
CA ALA A 67 14.67 -4.75 -1.55
C ALA A 67 15.61 -4.78 -0.33
N LEU A 68 15.71 -5.93 0.33
CA LEU A 68 16.68 -6.15 1.41
C LEU A 68 18.09 -6.48 0.90
N GLY A 69 18.26 -6.70 -0.41
CA GLY A 69 19.52 -7.15 -1.00
C GLY A 69 20.01 -8.46 -0.39
N ALA A 70 19.10 -9.32 0.05
CA ALA A 70 19.43 -10.56 0.74
C ALA A 70 19.77 -11.66 -0.27
N THR A 71 20.90 -12.33 -0.06
CA THR A 71 21.24 -13.54 -0.82
C THR A 71 20.23 -14.66 -0.52
N ASP A 72 20.15 -15.69 -1.38
CA ASP A 72 19.24 -16.82 -1.15
C ASP A 72 19.52 -17.55 0.17
N GLN A 73 20.78 -17.56 0.62
CA GLN A 73 21.15 -18.16 1.90
C GLN A 73 20.69 -17.33 3.09
N GLU A 74 20.85 -16.01 3.03
CA GLU A 74 20.34 -15.09 4.06
C GLU A 74 18.81 -15.10 4.07
N TRP A 75 18.18 -15.14 2.89
CA TRP A 75 16.73 -15.15 2.76
C TRP A 75 16.08 -16.38 3.40
N LYS A 76 16.75 -17.55 3.39
CA LYS A 76 16.27 -18.73 4.13
C LYS A 76 16.11 -18.48 5.64
N VAL A 77 16.88 -17.54 6.20
CA VAL A 77 16.82 -17.16 7.61
C VAL A 77 15.91 -15.94 7.82
N LEU A 78 16.02 -14.93 6.96
CA LEU A 78 15.30 -13.67 7.06
C LEU A 78 13.84 -13.77 6.61
N GLY A 79 13.59 -14.45 5.49
CA GLY A 79 12.27 -14.56 4.86
C GLY A 79 11.17 -14.98 5.83
N PRO A 80 11.29 -16.11 6.54
CA PRO A 80 10.28 -16.54 7.52
C PRO A 80 9.99 -15.51 8.62
N ARG A 81 11.00 -14.75 9.05
CA ARG A 81 10.86 -13.71 10.10
C ARG A 81 10.20 -12.45 9.55
N VAL A 82 10.58 -12.03 8.34
CA VAL A 82 9.96 -10.90 7.64
C VAL A 82 8.49 -11.18 7.36
N MET A 83 8.15 -12.38 6.86
CA MET A 83 6.77 -12.79 6.62
C MET A 83 5.97 -12.83 7.92
N LYS A 84 6.53 -13.35 9.01
CA LYS A 84 5.90 -13.33 10.33
C LYS A 84 5.59 -11.91 10.82
N VAL A 85 6.52 -10.96 10.67
CA VAL A 85 6.27 -9.54 11.02
C VAL A 85 5.17 -8.95 10.13
N GLN A 86 5.20 -9.24 8.83
CA GLN A 86 4.17 -8.77 7.91
C GLN A 86 2.78 -9.29 8.28
N ASP A 87 2.67 -10.58 8.61
CA ASP A 87 1.40 -11.20 9.00
C ASP A 87 0.89 -10.65 10.34
N LEU A 88 1.75 -10.54 11.35
CA LEU A 88 1.39 -9.96 12.65
C LEU A 88 1.01 -8.47 12.53
N SER A 89 1.68 -7.71 11.65
CA SER A 89 1.35 -6.31 11.37
C SER A 89 -0.04 -6.16 10.74
N ARG A 90 -0.50 -7.15 9.97
CA ARG A 90 -1.89 -7.17 9.48
C ARG A 90 -2.89 -7.35 10.62
N GLN A 91 -2.60 -8.24 11.59
CA GLN A 91 -3.48 -8.50 12.73
C GLN A 91 -3.66 -7.28 13.65
N THR A 92 -2.64 -6.43 13.77
CA THR A 92 -2.68 -5.22 14.59
C THR A 92 -3.27 -3.99 13.88
N GLY A 93 -3.63 -4.12 12.59
CA GLY A 93 -4.13 -3.03 11.75
C GLY A 93 -3.04 -2.16 11.10
N GLY A 94 -1.75 -2.52 11.27
CA GLY A 94 -0.61 -1.83 10.66
C GLY A 94 -0.50 -2.03 9.14
N GLY A 95 -0.98 -3.17 8.63
CA GLY A 95 -0.94 -3.50 7.19
C GLY A 95 -1.78 -2.60 6.27
N GLY A 96 -2.69 -1.80 6.83
CA GLY A 96 -3.57 -0.91 6.05
C GLY A 96 -2.89 0.35 5.51
N ARG A 97 -1.87 0.89 6.22
CA ARG A 97 -1.18 2.12 5.79
C ARG A 97 -0.21 1.88 4.64
N GLY A 98 0.57 0.79 4.69
CA GLY A 98 1.49 0.41 3.61
C GLY A 98 0.75 0.01 2.33
N MET A 99 -0.31 -0.81 2.44
CA MET A 99 -1.12 -1.22 1.29
C MET A 99 -1.93 -0.05 0.70
N MET A 100 -2.34 0.94 1.50
CA MET A 100 -2.94 2.16 0.97
C MET A 100 -1.93 3.04 0.22
N MET A 101 -0.64 3.01 0.55
CA MET A 101 0.39 3.67 -0.26
C MET A 101 0.64 2.95 -1.59
N PHE A 102 0.73 1.61 -1.60
CA PHE A 102 0.86 0.83 -2.84
C PHE A 102 -0.41 0.86 -3.71
N GLY A 103 -1.59 1.03 -3.11
CA GLY A 103 -2.87 1.17 -3.84
C GLY A 103 -3.18 2.59 -4.32
N ARG A 104 -2.50 3.63 -3.81
CA ARG A 104 -2.71 5.03 -4.21
C ARG A 104 -2.07 5.37 -5.56
N GLY A 105 -1.19 4.50 -6.08
CA GLY A 105 -0.65 4.63 -7.43
C GLY A 105 -1.60 4.24 -8.57
N MET A 106 -2.77 3.66 -8.28
CA MET A 106 -3.69 3.12 -9.30
C MET A 106 -5.13 3.64 -9.19
N ARG A 107 -5.40 4.62 -8.32
CA ARG A 107 -6.73 5.27 -8.23
C ARG A 107 -6.60 6.79 -8.27
N GLY A 108 -6.84 7.34 -9.45
CA GLY A 108 -7.26 8.72 -9.63
C GLY A 108 -6.23 9.60 -10.33
N GLY A 109 -6.16 9.49 -11.65
CA GLY A 109 -5.72 10.61 -12.46
C GLY A 109 -6.64 11.83 -12.26
N PRO A 110 -6.17 13.06 -12.48
CA PRO A 110 -6.93 14.26 -12.19
C PRO A 110 -8.03 14.47 -13.24
N GLY A 111 -9.30 14.28 -12.85
CA GLY A 111 -10.44 14.73 -13.65
C GLY A 111 -11.62 13.76 -13.68
N GLY A 112 -12.67 14.07 -12.93
CA GLY A 112 -13.98 13.42 -13.09
C GLY A 112 -15.00 13.93 -12.08
N PRO A 113 -15.93 14.83 -12.46
CA PRO A 113 -17.02 15.27 -11.60
C PRO A 113 -18.19 14.27 -11.66
N GLY A 114 -18.59 13.73 -10.50
CA GLY A 114 -19.91 13.16 -10.28
C GLY A 114 -20.04 11.64 -10.42
N ALA A 115 -20.37 10.99 -9.30
CA ALA A 115 -21.12 9.73 -9.30
C ALA A 115 -22.28 9.88 -8.28
N PRO A 116 -23.55 9.81 -8.71
CA PRO A 116 -24.70 9.76 -7.80
C PRO A 116 -25.16 8.32 -7.56
N GLY A 117 -25.48 7.99 -6.30
CA GLY A 117 -26.39 6.91 -5.93
C GLY A 117 -25.78 5.53 -5.71
N GLY A 118 -25.96 5.01 -4.48
CA GLY A 118 -25.68 3.62 -4.14
C GLY A 118 -25.66 3.38 -2.63
N ASP A 119 -26.82 3.37 -1.99
CA ASP A 119 -27.01 2.87 -0.63
C ASP A 119 -26.55 1.41 -0.50
N ARG A 120 -25.40 1.18 0.14
CA ARG A 120 -25.03 -0.11 0.78
C ARG A 120 -24.21 0.17 2.05
N PRO A 121 -24.58 -0.42 3.20
CA PRO A 121 -23.88 -0.18 4.46
C PRO A 121 -22.53 -0.89 4.45
N GLY A 122 -21.49 -0.19 4.87
CA GLY A 122 -20.17 -0.75 5.16
C GLY A 122 -19.27 -0.90 3.93
N GLY A 123 -18.43 0.10 3.69
CA GLY A 123 -17.30 0.00 2.76
C GLY A 123 -16.26 -1.03 3.22
N ARG A 124 -16.53 -2.32 3.05
CA ARG A 124 -15.52 -3.38 3.00
C ARG A 124 -15.07 -3.50 1.55
N GLY A 125 -14.05 -2.72 1.21
CA GLY A 125 -13.44 -2.74 -0.11
C GLY A 125 -12.90 -4.13 -0.47
N MET A 126 -13.16 -4.53 -1.71
CA MET A 126 -12.44 -5.54 -2.48
C MET A 126 -12.53 -6.97 -1.95
N GLY A 127 -13.46 -7.74 -2.53
CA GLY A 127 -13.49 -9.19 -2.41
C GLY A 127 -12.14 -9.79 -2.74
N THR A 128 -11.56 -10.44 -1.74
CA THR A 128 -10.56 -11.50 -1.91
C THR A 128 -10.87 -12.50 -0.81
N ASN A 129 -10.82 -13.78 -1.15
CA ASN A 129 -10.82 -14.92 -0.24
C ASN A 129 -9.56 -14.83 0.66
N ARG A 130 -9.50 -13.81 1.52
CA ARG A 130 -8.41 -13.53 2.45
C ARG A 130 -8.77 -14.20 3.76
N GLU A 131 -7.87 -15.03 4.26
CA GLU A 131 -8.02 -15.67 5.56
C GLU A 131 -8.15 -14.58 6.64
N LEU A 132 -9.23 -14.66 7.42
CA LEU A 132 -9.51 -13.71 8.49
C LEU A 132 -8.54 -13.95 9.65
N THR A 133 -7.92 -12.89 10.15
CA THR A 133 -7.11 -12.98 11.36
C THR A 133 -8.01 -13.22 12.58
N GLU A 134 -7.44 -13.71 13.69
CA GLU A 134 -8.21 -13.88 14.94
C GLU A 134 -8.83 -12.54 15.42
N VAL A 135 -8.11 -11.43 15.26
CA VAL A 135 -8.63 -10.09 15.56
C VAL A 135 -9.79 -9.72 14.64
N ASP A 136 -9.71 -10.07 13.35
CA ASP A 136 -10.81 -9.81 12.40
C ASP A 136 -12.05 -10.62 12.76
N LYS A 137 -11.90 -11.90 13.10
CA LYS A 137 -13.02 -12.76 13.53
C LYS A 137 -13.72 -12.21 14.77
N ILE A 138 -12.94 -11.77 15.77
CA ILE A 138 -13.50 -11.18 17.00
C ILE A 138 -14.15 -9.82 16.70
N GLN A 139 -13.59 -9.03 15.79
CA GLN A 139 -14.20 -7.79 15.36
C GLN A 139 -15.55 -8.03 14.63
N GLU A 140 -15.64 -9.07 13.81
CA GLU A 140 -16.91 -9.49 13.19
C GLU A 140 -17.93 -9.95 14.23
N ALA A 141 -17.51 -10.74 15.22
CA ALA A 141 -18.39 -11.18 16.31
C ALA A 141 -18.96 -10.00 17.12
N LEU A 142 -18.11 -8.99 17.42
CA LEU A 142 -18.56 -7.76 18.04
C LEU A 142 -19.55 -7.00 17.14
N GLN A 143 -19.26 -6.88 15.84
CA GLN A 143 -20.16 -6.22 14.89
C GLN A 143 -21.52 -6.92 14.84
N THR A 144 -21.55 -8.24 14.71
CA THR A 144 -22.79 -9.04 14.74
C THR A 144 -23.55 -8.85 16.06
N THR A 145 -22.84 -8.75 17.18
CA THR A 145 -23.46 -8.47 18.49
C THR A 145 -24.10 -7.09 18.52
N LEU A 146 -23.47 -6.08 17.92
CA LEU A 146 -24.01 -4.72 17.84
C LEU A 146 -25.18 -4.60 16.86
N ASP A 147 -25.16 -5.37 15.77
CA ASP A 147 -26.24 -5.42 14.79
C ASP A 147 -27.50 -6.10 15.36
N ASN A 148 -27.33 -6.94 16.38
CA ASN A 148 -28.45 -7.50 17.15
C ASN A 148 -28.98 -6.47 18.14
N THR A 149 -30.12 -5.85 17.82
CA THR A 149 -30.78 -4.84 18.67
C THR A 149 -31.26 -5.36 20.03
N SER A 150 -31.30 -6.68 20.22
CA SER A 150 -31.64 -7.33 21.49
C SER A 150 -30.40 -7.73 22.31
N ALA A 151 -29.19 -7.42 21.83
CA ALA A 151 -27.97 -7.72 22.57
C ALA A 151 -27.92 -6.95 23.89
N THR A 152 -27.61 -7.67 24.96
CA THR A 152 -27.50 -7.09 26.29
C THR A 152 -26.19 -6.31 26.46
N PRO A 153 -26.15 -5.33 27.37
CA PRO A 153 -24.90 -4.63 27.70
C PRO A 153 -23.75 -5.57 28.08
N ASP A 154 -24.05 -6.70 28.73
CA ASP A 154 -23.03 -7.64 29.17
C ASP A 154 -22.46 -8.48 28.01
N GLN A 155 -23.27 -8.84 27.01
CA GLN A 155 -22.78 -9.47 25.77
C GLN A 155 -21.83 -8.53 25.02
N ILE A 156 -22.18 -7.24 24.90
CA ILE A 156 -21.33 -6.24 24.25
C ILE A 156 -20.01 -6.07 25.03
N LYS A 157 -20.06 -6.00 26.37
CA LYS A 157 -18.85 -5.90 27.21
C LYS A 157 -17.94 -7.12 27.08
N GLN A 158 -18.51 -8.33 26.97
CA GLN A 158 -17.75 -9.55 26.78
C GLN A 158 -16.98 -9.53 25.45
N GLU A 159 -17.65 -9.21 24.34
CA GLU A 159 -16.99 -9.11 23.02
C GLU A 159 -15.95 -7.99 22.95
N LEU A 160 -16.23 -6.83 23.58
CA LEU A 160 -15.23 -5.75 23.71
C LEU A 160 -13.99 -6.20 24.47
N THR A 161 -14.17 -6.97 25.55
CA THR A 161 -13.05 -7.49 26.35
C THR A 161 -12.20 -8.46 25.53
N LYS A 162 -12.84 -9.38 24.79
CA LYS A 162 -12.16 -10.30 23.87
C LYS A 162 -11.36 -9.53 22.80
N LEU A 163 -11.96 -8.52 22.17
CA LEU A 163 -11.31 -7.73 21.13
C LEU A 163 -10.08 -6.98 21.67
N ARG A 164 -10.18 -6.38 22.85
CA ARG A 164 -9.07 -5.69 23.50
C ARG A 164 -7.93 -6.64 23.84
N ALA A 165 -8.24 -7.80 24.43
CA ALA A 165 -7.25 -8.82 24.76
C ALA A 165 -6.55 -9.37 23.51
N ALA A 166 -7.30 -9.64 22.44
CA ALA A 166 -6.73 -10.12 21.18
C ALA A 166 -5.80 -9.09 20.52
N ARG A 167 -6.19 -7.80 20.52
CA ARG A 167 -5.33 -6.72 20.00
C ARG A 167 -4.05 -6.57 20.82
N GLU A 168 -4.14 -6.66 22.14
CA GLU A 168 -2.97 -6.57 23.01
C GLU A 168 -2.01 -7.74 22.78
N LYS A 169 -2.53 -8.96 22.70
CA LYS A 169 -1.75 -10.14 22.35
C LYS A 169 -1.05 -10.00 21.00
N ALA A 170 -1.79 -9.57 19.96
CA ALA A 170 -1.22 -9.37 18.64
C ALA A 170 -0.10 -8.32 18.62
N LYS A 171 -0.23 -7.23 19.41
CA LYS A 171 0.83 -6.22 19.57
C LYS A 171 2.08 -6.79 20.23
N GLN A 172 1.92 -7.59 21.29
CA GLN A 172 3.05 -8.21 21.98
C GLN A 172 3.79 -9.21 21.08
N GLU A 173 3.04 -10.02 20.33
CA GLU A 173 3.62 -10.96 19.36
C GLU A 173 4.33 -10.24 18.23
N LEU A 174 3.76 -9.13 17.71
CA LEU A 174 4.41 -8.29 16.71
C LEU A 174 5.71 -7.69 17.23
N ALA A 175 5.69 -7.08 18.42
CA ALA A 175 6.88 -6.48 19.03
C ALA A 175 8.00 -7.50 19.22
N LYS A 176 7.67 -8.71 19.69
CA LYS A 176 8.62 -9.81 19.81
C LYS A 176 9.16 -10.24 18.44
N ALA A 177 8.31 -10.40 17.44
CA ALA A 177 8.75 -10.76 16.10
C ALA A 177 9.66 -9.71 15.46
N GLN A 178 9.38 -8.42 15.68
CA GLN A 178 10.22 -7.32 15.23
C GLN A 178 11.59 -7.33 15.93
N GLN A 179 11.63 -7.62 17.24
CA GLN A 179 12.88 -7.78 17.99
C GLN A 179 13.70 -8.99 17.48
N ASP A 180 13.04 -10.14 17.31
CA ASP A 180 13.67 -11.36 16.80
C ASP A 180 14.19 -11.19 15.36
N LEU A 181 13.55 -10.32 14.57
CA LEU A 181 14.01 -9.97 13.24
C LEU A 181 15.24 -9.05 13.32
N ARG A 182 15.22 -8.00 14.14
CA ARG A 182 16.37 -7.08 14.32
C ARG A 182 17.67 -7.78 14.69
N GLN A 183 17.61 -8.86 15.48
CA GLN A 183 18.80 -9.64 15.87
C GLN A 183 19.58 -10.26 14.71
N VAL A 184 18.94 -10.43 13.55
CA VAL A 184 19.55 -11.11 12.39
C VAL A 184 19.70 -10.20 11.17
N LEU A 185 19.29 -8.93 11.28
CA LEU A 185 19.44 -7.95 10.21
C LEU A 185 20.82 -7.28 10.24
N THR A 186 21.28 -6.90 9.06
CA THR A 186 22.27 -5.84 8.93
C THR A 186 21.63 -4.47 9.13
N VAL A 187 22.44 -3.46 9.50
CA VAL A 187 21.98 -2.07 9.66
C VAL A 187 21.28 -1.54 8.40
N ARG A 188 21.76 -1.92 7.21
CA ARG A 188 21.14 -1.51 5.95
C ARG A 188 19.75 -2.11 5.78
N GLN A 189 19.58 -3.38 6.10
CA GLN A 189 18.28 -4.07 5.99
C GLN A 189 17.28 -3.54 7.01
N GLU A 190 17.74 -3.27 8.24
CA GLU A 190 16.92 -2.64 9.29
C GLU A 190 16.40 -1.27 8.82
N ALA A 191 17.28 -0.40 8.31
CA ALA A 191 16.88 0.90 7.77
C ALA A 191 15.86 0.77 6.64
N THR A 192 16.02 -0.20 5.74
CA THR A 192 15.04 -0.48 4.69
C THR A 192 13.68 -0.87 5.28
N LEU A 193 13.65 -1.76 6.27
CA LEU A 193 12.40 -2.20 6.91
C LEU A 193 11.72 -1.09 7.74
N VAL A 194 12.49 -0.18 8.34
CA VAL A 194 11.96 1.03 8.99
C VAL A 194 11.30 1.94 7.96
N LEU A 195 11.93 2.18 6.81
CA LEU A 195 11.33 2.96 5.72
C LEU A 195 10.06 2.32 5.14
N MET A 196 9.97 0.99 5.19
CA MET A 196 8.76 0.24 4.81
C MET A 196 7.68 0.26 5.90
N GLY A 197 7.95 0.80 7.10
CA GLY A 197 7.04 0.80 8.24
C GLY A 197 6.82 -0.59 8.85
N MET A 198 7.76 -1.51 8.64
CA MET A 198 7.73 -2.86 9.24
C MET A 198 8.46 -2.92 10.58
N LEU A 199 9.43 -2.02 10.78
CA LEU A 199 10.16 -1.79 12.02
C LEU A 199 10.06 -0.32 12.42
N ASP A 200 10.39 -0.05 13.69
CA ASP A 200 10.51 1.29 14.29
C ASP A 200 11.97 1.60 14.59
#